data_AF-A0A853F0L8-F1
#
_entry.id   AF-A0A853F0L8-F1
#
_cell.length_a   1.000
_cell.length_b   1.000
_cell.length_c   1.000
_cell.angle_alpha   90.00
_cell.angle_beta   90.00
_cell.angle_gamma   90.00
#
_symmetry.space_group_name_H-M   'P 1'
#
loop_
_entity.id
_entity.type
_entity.pdbx_description
1 polymer ?
#
loop_
_entity_poly.entity_id
_entity_poly.type
_entity_poly.pdbx_seq_one_letter_code
_entity_poly.pdbx_strand_id
1 'polypeptide(L)'
;MIVKNSADYFKKYRLELGFSNQNDAKFFLAAKDIKPNIDYAYIVLLNKRLIKILKNLNKILVDDLKNNDLNLFSKEYIIRPYEILKNHDIISKLNNQGRRPEQVLFSWLRGFVLVELFKPIFAKLFEIDVTLMTNIGDDDLKNINTFKRTPTADLQIQKNKEIINIEVQAGFQGINDIKEHKVREAKKVFQDNNIKTICIHIDVFNGQVAFVRLDSIKNDDVNFVTRQQMEGQSVFSIDQNYFKWRLLDALPSLQNLEVGL
;
A
#
# COMPACT_ATOMS: atom_id res chain seq x y z
N MET A 1 48.20 5.20 -31.18
CA MET A 1 47.46 3.97 -30.84
C MET A 1 46.07 4.08 -31.44
N ILE A 2 45.74 3.22 -32.40
CA ILE A 2 44.38 3.14 -32.95
C ILE A 2 43.50 2.60 -31.84
N VAL A 3 42.52 3.38 -31.39
CA VAL A 3 41.52 2.94 -30.42
C VAL A 3 40.73 1.82 -31.10
N LYS A 4 41.09 0.57 -30.81
CA LYS A 4 40.25 -0.60 -31.10
C LYS A 4 38.86 -0.28 -30.55
N ASN A 5 37.83 -0.53 -31.35
CA ASN A 5 36.42 -0.35 -31.01
C ASN A 5 36.16 -0.67 -29.53
N SER A 6 35.67 0.32 -28.77
CA SER A 6 35.47 0.19 -27.32
C SER A 6 34.55 -0.99 -26.97
N ALA A 7 33.61 -1.33 -27.85
CA ALA A 7 32.73 -2.48 -27.65
C ALA A 7 33.51 -3.81 -27.58
N ASP A 8 34.52 -3.98 -28.42
CA ASP A 8 35.36 -5.18 -28.45
C ASP A 8 36.24 -5.28 -27.21
N TYR A 9 36.79 -4.14 -26.77
CA TYR A 9 37.52 -4.05 -25.51
C TYR A 9 36.62 -4.43 -24.32
N PHE A 10 35.41 -3.88 -24.22
CA PHE A 10 34.49 -4.18 -23.13
C PHE A 10 34.06 -5.64 -23.11
N LYS A 11 33.85 -6.25 -24.28
CA LYS A 11 33.53 -7.68 -24.38
C LYS A 11 34.70 -8.54 -23.92
N LYS A 12 35.92 -8.23 -24.39
CA LYS A 12 37.14 -8.94 -23.96
C LYS A 12 37.33 -8.81 -22.44
N TYR A 13 37.23 -7.61 -21.89
CA TYR A 13 37.37 -7.37 -20.45
C TYR A 13 36.40 -8.23 -19.63
N ARG A 14 35.12 -8.30 -20.02
CA ARG A 14 34.15 -9.16 -19.31
C ARG A 14 34.51 -10.64 -19.41
N LEU A 15 35.00 -11.10 -20.56
CA LEU A 15 35.47 -12.48 -20.73
C LEU A 15 36.67 -12.80 -19.82
N GLU A 16 37.65 -11.91 -19.73
CA GLU A 16 38.81 -12.05 -18.82
C GLU A 16 38.37 -12.05 -17.34
N LEU A 17 37.30 -11.32 -17.03
CA LEU A 17 36.66 -11.32 -15.70
C LEU A 17 35.85 -12.61 -15.43
N GLY A 18 35.73 -13.52 -16.41
CA GLY A 18 35.01 -14.79 -16.28
C GLY A 18 33.57 -14.79 -16.78
N PHE A 19 33.13 -13.73 -17.48
CA PHE A 19 31.73 -13.57 -17.90
C PHE A 19 31.60 -13.43 -19.43
N SER A 20 30.87 -14.35 -20.04
CA SER A 20 30.50 -14.28 -21.47
C SER A 20 29.30 -13.36 -21.75
N ASN A 21 28.55 -13.00 -20.70
CA ASN A 21 27.31 -12.23 -20.76
C ASN A 21 27.42 -10.95 -19.90
N GLN A 22 26.91 -9.83 -20.42
CA GLN A 22 26.89 -8.55 -19.71
C GLN A 22 25.99 -8.58 -18.47
N ASN A 23 24.86 -9.29 -18.50
CA ASN A 23 23.93 -9.35 -17.38
C ASN A 23 24.52 -10.13 -16.21
N ASP A 24 25.21 -11.24 -16.48
CA ASP A 24 25.84 -12.05 -15.44
C ASP A 24 26.99 -11.28 -14.76
N ALA A 25 27.80 -10.58 -15.56
CA ALA A 25 28.84 -9.67 -15.04
C ALA A 25 28.24 -8.58 -14.14
N LYS A 26 27.13 -7.94 -14.56
CA LYS A 26 26.43 -6.93 -13.75
C LYS A 26 25.85 -7.54 -12.46
N PHE A 27 25.31 -8.74 -12.53
CA PHE A 27 24.68 -9.42 -11.40
C PHE A 27 25.72 -9.79 -10.34
N PHE A 28 26.84 -10.38 -10.76
CA PHE A 28 27.99 -10.70 -9.90
C PHE A 28 28.66 -9.45 -9.31
N LEU A 29 28.99 -8.46 -10.15
CA LEU A 29 29.66 -7.23 -9.68
C LEU A 29 28.80 -6.41 -8.71
N ALA A 30 27.47 -6.56 -8.79
CA ALA A 30 26.53 -5.96 -7.85
C ALA A 30 26.19 -6.88 -6.66
N ALA A 31 26.86 -8.04 -6.53
CA ALA A 31 26.62 -9.06 -5.51
C ALA A 31 25.16 -9.53 -5.41
N LYS A 32 24.40 -9.48 -6.53
CA LYS A 32 22.97 -9.84 -6.56
C LYS A 32 22.75 -11.35 -6.53
N ASP A 33 23.79 -12.13 -6.78
CA ASP A 33 23.86 -13.59 -6.65
C ASP A 33 23.91 -14.05 -5.18
N ILE A 34 24.38 -13.19 -4.28
CA ILE A 34 24.38 -13.46 -2.85
C ILE A 34 22.99 -13.12 -2.30
N LYS A 35 22.20 -14.16 -2.00
CA LYS A 35 20.91 -14.00 -1.32
C LYS A 35 21.14 -13.85 0.17
N PRO A 36 20.80 -12.72 0.78
CA PRO A 36 20.96 -12.60 2.21
C PRO A 36 19.86 -13.39 2.94
N ASN A 37 20.20 -13.92 4.11
CA ASN A 37 19.22 -14.59 4.99
C ASN A 37 18.21 -13.59 5.53
N ILE A 38 16.99 -14.07 5.76
CA ILE A 38 15.91 -13.30 6.40
C ILE A 38 16.24 -13.13 7.88
N ASP A 39 16.24 -11.89 8.35
CA ASP A 39 16.41 -11.56 9.77
C ASP A 39 15.06 -11.56 10.48
N TYR A 40 14.68 -12.72 11.02
CA TYR A 40 13.45 -12.88 11.79
C TYR A 40 13.46 -12.08 13.10
N ALA A 41 14.62 -11.86 13.72
CA ALA A 41 14.71 -11.06 14.94
C ALA A 41 14.36 -9.59 14.63
N TYR A 42 14.83 -9.08 13.49
CA TYR A 42 14.46 -7.76 13.01
C TYR A 42 12.96 -7.65 12.70
N ILE A 43 12.35 -8.65 12.05
CA ILE A 43 10.89 -8.67 11.83
C ILE A 43 10.12 -8.59 13.16
N VAL A 44 10.55 -9.29 14.21
CA VAL A 44 9.94 -9.20 15.54
C VAL A 44 10.00 -7.78 16.11
N LEU A 45 11.13 -7.08 15.92
CA LEU A 45 11.24 -5.67 16.32
C LEU A 45 10.30 -4.75 15.53
N LEU A 46 10.15 -5.00 14.23
CA LEU A 46 9.22 -4.27 13.35
C LEU A 46 7.76 -4.50 13.75
N ASN A 47 7.37 -5.74 14.07
CA ASN A 47 6.01 -6.04 14.55
C ASN A 47 5.73 -5.37 15.90
N LYS A 48 6.69 -5.36 16.84
CA LYS A 48 6.58 -4.60 18.10
C LYS A 48 6.42 -3.10 17.85
N ARG A 49 7.16 -2.54 16.89
CA ARG A 49 7.02 -1.14 16.48
C ARG A 49 5.62 -0.86 15.90
N LEU A 50 5.10 -1.74 15.06
CA LEU A 50 3.77 -1.60 14.48
C LEU A 50 2.68 -1.58 15.57
N ILE A 51 2.73 -2.50 16.53
CA ILE A 51 1.82 -2.50 17.69
C ILE A 51 1.89 -1.17 18.44
N LYS A 52 3.09 -0.61 18.65
CA LYS A 52 3.26 0.69 19.32
C LYS A 52 2.64 1.84 18.50
N ILE A 53 2.77 1.82 17.18
CA ILE A 53 2.13 2.80 16.29
C ILE A 53 0.60 2.72 16.46
N LEU A 54 0.02 1.52 16.42
CA LEU A 54 -1.43 1.35 16.58
C LEU A 54 -1.93 1.82 17.94
N LYS A 55 -1.21 1.51 19.03
CA LYS A 55 -1.54 2.00 20.38
C LYS A 55 -1.55 3.52 20.43
N ASN A 56 -0.58 4.17 19.80
CA ASN A 56 -0.51 5.62 19.76
C ASN A 56 -1.64 6.22 18.90
N LEU A 57 -1.97 5.61 17.76
CA LEU A 57 -3.08 6.06 16.92
C LEU A 57 -4.42 5.89 17.62
N ASN A 58 -4.70 4.72 18.17
CA ASN A 58 -5.93 4.46 18.89
C ASN A 58 -6.12 5.38 20.09
N LYS A 59 -5.04 5.81 20.74
CA LYS A 59 -5.10 6.75 21.87
C LYS A 59 -5.63 8.13 21.45
N ILE A 60 -5.27 8.60 20.25
CA ILE A 60 -5.61 9.95 19.78
C ILE A 60 -6.98 10.05 19.11
N LEU A 61 -7.55 8.93 18.67
CA LEU A 61 -8.90 8.90 18.11
C LEU A 61 -9.91 9.36 19.17
N VAL A 62 -11.03 9.92 18.72
CA VAL A 62 -12.19 10.19 19.59
C VAL A 62 -12.70 8.87 20.18
N ASP A 63 -13.19 8.88 21.43
CA ASP A 63 -13.48 7.66 22.20
C ASP A 63 -14.43 6.68 21.49
N ASP A 64 -15.40 7.19 20.74
CA ASP A 64 -16.36 6.40 19.97
C ASP A 64 -15.79 5.74 18.70
N LEU A 65 -14.55 6.08 18.34
CA LEU A 65 -13.79 5.50 17.22
C LEU A 65 -12.66 4.57 17.69
N LYS A 66 -12.44 4.44 19.00
CA LYS A 66 -11.36 3.61 19.54
C LYS A 66 -11.69 2.13 19.44
N ASN A 67 -10.67 1.34 19.14
CA ASN A 67 -10.67 -0.09 19.37
C ASN A 67 -10.43 -0.38 20.86
N ASN A 68 -11.35 -1.12 21.48
CA ASN A 68 -11.33 -1.42 22.91
C ASN A 68 -10.42 -2.60 23.28
N ASP A 69 -10.01 -3.45 22.33
CA ASP A 69 -9.13 -4.59 22.56
C ASP A 69 -7.99 -4.65 21.53
N LEU A 70 -7.03 -3.74 21.70
CA LEU A 70 -5.83 -3.70 20.86
C LEU A 70 -4.94 -4.94 21.01
N ASN A 71 -5.06 -5.69 22.11
CA ASN A 71 -4.27 -6.91 22.31
C ASN A 71 -4.79 -8.03 21.42
N LEU A 72 -6.11 -8.26 21.42
CA LEU A 72 -6.75 -9.19 20.50
C LEU A 72 -6.55 -8.75 19.05
N PHE A 73 -6.76 -7.46 18.76
CA PHE A 73 -6.55 -6.90 17.43
C PHE A 73 -5.12 -7.13 16.91
N SER A 74 -4.10 -6.90 17.75
CA SER A 74 -2.70 -7.12 17.36
C SER A 74 -2.38 -8.59 17.12
N LYS A 75 -2.98 -9.51 17.90
CA LYS A 75 -2.82 -10.94 17.66
C LYS A 75 -3.41 -11.33 16.30
N GLU A 76 -4.60 -10.83 16.00
CA GLU A 76 -5.35 -11.19 14.79
C GLU A 76 -4.79 -10.59 13.51
N TYR A 77 -4.35 -9.33 13.54
CA TYR A 77 -3.99 -8.59 12.32
C TYR A 77 -2.50 -8.26 12.17
N ILE A 78 -1.66 -8.63 13.14
CA ILE A 78 -0.20 -8.53 13.03
C ILE A 78 0.45 -9.90 13.19
N ILE A 79 0.22 -10.55 14.33
CA ILE A 79 0.93 -11.79 14.67
C ILE A 79 0.47 -12.95 13.78
N ARG A 80 -0.84 -13.18 13.67
CA ARG A 80 -1.40 -14.25 12.84
C ARG A 80 -1.00 -14.11 11.35
N PRO A 81 -1.15 -12.94 10.69
CA PRO A 81 -0.66 -12.69 9.33
C PRO A 81 0.82 -12.98 9.14
N TYR A 82 1.66 -12.53 10.07
CA TYR A 82 3.10 -12.80 10.03
C TYR A 82 3.39 -14.30 10.08
N GLU A 83 2.77 -15.04 11.01
CA GLU A 83 2.98 -16.49 11.12
C GLU A 83 2.47 -17.25 9.89
N ILE A 84 1.33 -16.84 9.30
CA ILE A 84 0.84 -17.41 8.04
C ILE A 84 1.89 -17.23 6.92
N LEU A 85 2.38 -16.00 6.73
CA LEU A 85 3.35 -15.70 5.67
C LEU A 85 4.69 -16.42 5.87
N LYS A 86 5.11 -16.56 7.13
CA LYS A 86 6.32 -17.29 7.52
C LYS A 86 6.19 -18.79 7.24
N ASN A 87 5.09 -19.40 7.68
CA ASN A 87 4.87 -20.85 7.57
C ASN A 87 4.66 -21.33 6.12
N HIS A 88 4.34 -20.42 5.20
CA HIS A 88 4.19 -20.71 3.77
C HIS A 88 5.38 -20.19 2.92
N ASP A 89 6.51 -19.84 3.55
CA ASP A 89 7.73 -19.34 2.90
C ASP A 89 7.54 -18.13 1.97
N ILE A 90 6.47 -17.34 2.17
CA ILE A 90 6.18 -16.17 1.32
C ILE A 90 7.15 -15.04 1.59
N ILE A 91 7.61 -14.87 2.83
CA ILE A 91 8.50 -13.76 3.20
C ILE A 91 9.72 -13.74 2.27
N SER A 92 10.30 -14.90 1.95
CA SER A 92 11.47 -15.00 1.04
C SER A 92 11.22 -14.52 -0.39
N LYS A 93 9.95 -14.52 -0.83
CA LYS A 93 9.52 -14.16 -2.19
C LYS A 93 9.10 -12.69 -2.29
N LEU A 94 8.90 -12.02 -1.15
CA LEU A 94 8.56 -10.61 -1.12
C LEU A 94 9.72 -9.80 -1.70
N ASN A 95 9.42 -9.09 -2.78
CA ASN A 95 10.38 -8.24 -3.47
C ASN A 95 9.71 -6.91 -3.83
N ASN A 96 10.47 -5.83 -3.72
CA ASN A 96 10.06 -4.53 -4.21
C ASN A 96 11.32 -3.72 -4.55
N GLN A 97 11.74 -3.75 -5.82
CA GLN A 97 12.84 -2.94 -6.33
C GLN A 97 14.15 -3.09 -5.52
N GLY A 98 14.51 -4.33 -5.18
CA GLY A 98 15.74 -4.63 -4.42
C GLY A 98 15.66 -4.35 -2.92
N ARG A 99 14.50 -3.93 -2.39
CA ARG A 99 14.29 -3.85 -0.93
C ARG A 99 14.37 -5.23 -0.29
N ARG A 100 14.85 -5.21 0.95
CA ARG A 100 14.89 -6.37 1.84
C ARG A 100 13.50 -6.93 2.09
N PRO A 101 13.27 -8.26 2.04
CA PRO A 101 11.94 -8.82 2.23
C PRO A 101 11.28 -8.43 3.57
N GLU A 102 12.06 -8.23 4.62
CA GLU A 102 11.61 -7.76 5.94
C GLU A 102 10.97 -6.35 5.85
N GLN A 103 11.56 -5.47 5.04
CA GLN A 103 11.03 -4.12 4.80
C GLN A 103 9.77 -4.16 3.95
N VAL A 104 9.70 -5.05 2.96
CA VAL A 104 8.52 -5.25 2.12
C VAL A 104 7.37 -5.77 2.97
N LEU A 105 7.63 -6.78 3.80
CA LEU A 105 6.67 -7.32 4.78
C LEU A 105 6.17 -6.22 5.71
N PHE A 106 7.06 -5.45 6.33
CA PHE A 106 6.68 -4.38 7.25
C PHE A 106 5.83 -3.30 6.57
N SER A 107 6.18 -2.90 5.34
CA SER A 107 5.39 -1.93 4.58
C SER A 107 4.00 -2.46 4.24
N TRP A 108 3.90 -3.74 3.83
CA TRP A 108 2.63 -4.37 3.50
C TRP A 108 1.76 -4.55 4.75
N LEU A 109 2.29 -5.16 5.81
CA LEU A 109 1.57 -5.44 7.04
C LEU A 109 1.09 -4.16 7.72
N ARG A 110 1.87 -3.08 7.62
CA ARG A 110 1.49 -1.76 8.13
C ARG A 110 0.31 -1.15 7.36
N GLY A 111 0.21 -1.35 6.05
CA GLY A 111 -0.95 -0.95 5.26
C GLY A 111 -2.17 -1.78 5.63
N PHE A 112 -2.04 -3.11 5.52
CA PHE A 112 -3.06 -4.11 5.86
C PHE A 112 -3.71 -3.84 7.23
N VAL A 113 -2.88 -3.66 8.27
CA VAL A 113 -3.39 -3.49 9.64
C VAL A 113 -4.13 -2.16 9.83
N LEU A 114 -3.79 -1.10 9.07
CA LEU A 114 -4.52 0.15 9.15
C LEU A 114 -5.87 0.08 8.45
N VAL A 115 -5.97 -0.67 7.35
CA VAL A 115 -7.27 -0.96 6.72
C VAL A 115 -8.18 -1.61 7.77
N GLU A 116 -7.71 -2.66 8.45
CA GLU A 116 -8.49 -3.38 9.45
C GLU A 116 -8.80 -2.53 10.70
N LEU A 117 -7.89 -1.63 11.12
CA LEU A 117 -8.14 -0.73 12.25
C LEU A 117 -9.24 0.30 11.93
N PHE A 118 -9.23 0.86 10.71
CA PHE A 118 -10.16 1.90 10.30
C PHE A 118 -11.45 1.35 9.69
N LYS A 119 -11.53 0.06 9.37
CA LYS A 119 -12.72 -0.57 8.78
C LYS A 119 -14.01 -0.30 9.58
N PRO A 120 -14.05 -0.42 10.93
CA PRO A 120 -15.24 -0.03 11.71
C PRO A 120 -15.58 1.47 11.62
N ILE A 121 -14.57 2.33 11.49
CA ILE A 121 -14.74 3.78 11.33
C ILE A 121 -15.35 4.08 9.96
N PHE A 122 -14.89 3.40 8.91
CA PHE A 122 -15.48 3.51 7.57
C PHE A 122 -16.92 3.03 7.56
N ALA A 123 -17.23 1.90 8.20
CA ALA A 123 -18.61 1.42 8.32
C ALA A 123 -19.51 2.49 8.95
N LYS A 124 -19.05 3.14 10.04
CA LYS A 124 -19.76 4.26 10.68
C LYS A 124 -19.92 5.46 9.74
N LEU A 125 -18.86 5.84 9.02
CA LEU A 125 -18.86 6.96 8.06
C LEU A 125 -19.87 6.75 6.93
N PHE A 126 -19.94 5.52 6.40
CA PHE A 126 -20.89 5.15 5.35
C PHE A 126 -22.27 4.76 5.90
N GLU A 127 -22.48 4.80 7.21
CA GLU A 127 -23.73 4.43 7.89
C GLU A 127 -24.20 3.01 7.49
N ILE A 128 -23.27 2.06 7.50
CA ILE A 128 -23.52 0.65 7.21
C ILE A 128 -23.01 -0.24 8.34
N ASP A 129 -23.52 -1.46 8.40
CA ASP A 129 -22.93 -2.49 9.26
C ASP A 129 -21.56 -2.92 8.70
N VAL A 130 -20.55 -3.05 9.57
CA VAL A 130 -19.19 -3.46 9.20
C VAL A 130 -19.16 -4.84 8.53
N THR A 131 -20.12 -5.72 8.83
CA THR A 131 -20.26 -7.04 8.21
C THR A 131 -20.61 -6.98 6.73
N LEU A 132 -21.14 -5.84 6.25
CA LEU A 132 -21.42 -5.59 4.84
C LEU A 132 -20.18 -5.10 4.06
N MET A 133 -19.04 -4.91 4.74
CA MET A 133 -17.78 -4.54 4.11
C MET A 133 -16.96 -5.78 3.74
N THR A 134 -16.84 -6.03 2.44
CA THR A 134 -16.12 -7.20 1.91
C THR A 134 -14.70 -6.82 1.50
N ASN A 135 -13.70 -7.61 1.90
CA ASN A 135 -12.33 -7.47 1.37
C ASN A 135 -12.29 -8.06 -0.04
N ILE A 136 -11.90 -7.26 -1.02
CA ILE A 136 -11.83 -7.66 -2.45
C ILE A 136 -10.42 -7.61 -3.02
N GLY A 137 -9.43 -7.17 -2.24
CA GLY A 137 -8.02 -7.20 -2.63
C GLY A 137 -7.47 -8.63 -2.74
N ASP A 138 -6.64 -8.88 -3.76
CA ASP A 138 -6.05 -10.20 -4.02
C ASP A 138 -4.85 -10.54 -3.10
N ASP A 139 -4.46 -9.61 -2.23
CA ASP A 139 -3.48 -9.83 -1.16
C ASP A 139 -4.12 -10.21 0.18
N ASP A 140 -5.39 -10.60 0.18
CA ASP A 140 -6.04 -11.23 1.33
C ASP A 140 -5.38 -12.59 1.66
N LEU A 141 -5.14 -12.82 2.96
CA LEU A 141 -4.58 -14.06 3.49
C LEU A 141 -5.59 -15.22 3.56
N LYS A 142 -6.85 -15.01 3.16
CA LYS A 142 -7.85 -16.09 3.01
C LYS A 142 -7.36 -17.24 2.13
N ASN A 143 -6.61 -16.94 1.08
CA ASN A 143 -6.01 -17.96 0.23
C ASN A 143 -4.56 -17.59 -0.13
N ILE A 144 -3.64 -18.27 0.52
CA ILE A 144 -2.21 -18.04 0.41
C ILE A 144 -1.66 -18.29 -1.00
N ASN A 145 -2.34 -19.13 -1.79
CA ASN A 145 -1.94 -19.44 -3.17
C ASN A 145 -2.30 -18.32 -4.16
N THR A 146 -3.30 -17.50 -3.80
CA THR A 146 -3.73 -16.35 -4.62
C THR A 146 -3.13 -15.04 -4.15
N PHE A 147 -2.44 -15.02 -3.00
CA PHE A 147 -1.79 -13.84 -2.44
C PHE A 147 -0.90 -13.14 -3.47
N LYS A 148 -1.40 -12.03 -4.01
CA LYS A 148 -0.71 -11.23 -5.03
C LYS A 148 -1.07 -9.76 -4.86
N ARG A 149 -0.09 -8.89 -5.12
CA ARG A 149 -0.34 -7.45 -5.16
C ARG A 149 -1.03 -7.12 -6.47
N THR A 150 -2.27 -6.63 -6.40
CA THR A 150 -3.06 -6.22 -7.56
C THR A 150 -3.50 -4.76 -7.42
N PRO A 151 -3.89 -4.10 -8.52
CA PRO A 151 -4.42 -2.74 -8.45
C PRO A 151 -5.86 -2.70 -7.90
N THR A 152 -6.51 -3.85 -7.70
CA THR A 152 -7.84 -3.98 -7.10
C THR A 152 -7.96 -3.18 -5.81
N ALA A 153 -9.13 -2.60 -5.57
CA ALA A 153 -9.43 -1.89 -4.33
C ALA A 153 -9.37 -2.84 -3.12
N ASP A 154 -9.20 -2.29 -1.91
CA ASP A 154 -9.11 -3.10 -0.70
C ASP A 154 -10.48 -3.63 -0.26
N LEU A 155 -11.50 -2.76 -0.28
CA LEU A 155 -12.83 -3.04 0.27
C LEU A 155 -13.95 -2.75 -0.75
N GLN A 156 -15.06 -3.44 -0.59
CA GLN A 156 -16.31 -3.16 -1.29
C GLN A 156 -17.46 -3.06 -0.29
N ILE A 157 -18.35 -2.10 -0.51
CA ILE A 157 -19.55 -1.88 0.29
C ILE A 157 -20.78 -1.78 -0.61
N GLN A 158 -21.94 -2.02 -0.03
CA GLN A 158 -23.23 -1.75 -0.67
C GLN A 158 -23.99 -0.69 0.15
N LYS A 159 -24.33 0.45 -0.48
CA LYS A 159 -25.14 1.51 0.13
C LYS A 159 -26.23 1.91 -0.86
N ASN A 160 -27.49 1.96 -0.40
CA ASN A 160 -28.64 2.36 -1.23
C ASN A 160 -28.77 1.60 -2.57
N LYS A 161 -28.42 0.30 -2.56
CA LYS A 161 -28.34 -0.59 -3.74
C LYS A 161 -27.20 -0.28 -4.73
N GLU A 162 -26.39 0.72 -4.48
CA GLU A 162 -25.15 0.96 -5.22
C GLU A 162 -23.98 0.19 -4.60
N ILE A 163 -23.11 -0.34 -5.45
CA ILE A 163 -21.85 -0.95 -5.05
C ILE A 163 -20.77 0.12 -5.15
N ILE A 164 -19.98 0.27 -4.09
CA ILE A 164 -18.88 1.24 -4.02
C ILE A 164 -17.63 0.50 -3.59
N ASN A 165 -16.55 0.69 -4.34
CA ASN A 165 -15.22 0.23 -3.97
C ASN A 165 -14.51 1.31 -3.13
N ILE A 166 -13.76 0.86 -2.12
CA ILE A 166 -12.94 1.71 -1.27
C ILE A 166 -11.49 1.23 -1.38
N GLU A 167 -10.65 2.07 -1.94
CA GLU A 167 -9.19 1.95 -1.86
C GLU A 167 -8.72 2.67 -0.59
N VAL A 168 -7.90 2.02 0.21
CA VAL A 168 -7.38 2.60 1.45
C VAL A 168 -5.87 2.75 1.30
N GLN A 169 -5.40 3.99 1.37
CA GLN A 169 -3.97 4.28 1.34
C GLN A 169 -3.53 4.89 2.66
N ALA A 170 -2.38 4.45 3.18
CA ALA A 170 -1.80 5.02 4.39
C ALA A 170 -0.45 5.69 4.11
N GLY A 171 -0.39 7.01 4.32
CA GLY A 171 0.82 7.82 4.29
C GLY A 171 1.50 7.89 5.65
N PHE A 172 2.82 7.71 5.71
CA PHE A 172 3.59 7.72 6.96
C PHE A 172 4.72 8.74 7.00
N GLN A 173 4.85 9.56 5.95
CA GLN A 173 5.98 10.48 5.75
C GLN A 173 5.54 11.88 5.32
N GLY A 174 4.23 12.17 5.34
CA GLY A 174 3.68 13.45 4.88
C GLY A 174 3.70 13.65 3.36
N ILE A 175 4.02 12.61 2.59
CA ILE A 175 3.86 12.59 1.12
C ILE A 175 2.53 11.93 0.80
N ASN A 176 1.66 12.69 0.14
CA ASN A 176 0.27 12.34 -0.09
C ASN A 176 0.01 12.19 -1.59
N ASP A 177 0.32 11.02 -2.11
CA ASP A 177 0.25 10.70 -3.54
C ASP A 177 -0.55 9.41 -3.73
N ILE A 178 -1.44 9.34 -4.72
CA ILE A 178 -2.15 8.12 -5.14
C ILE A 178 -1.45 7.58 -6.39
N LYS A 179 -1.15 6.28 -6.43
CA LYS A 179 -0.48 5.69 -7.60
C LYS A 179 -1.39 5.76 -8.82
N GLU A 180 -0.84 6.17 -9.97
CA GLU A 180 -1.64 6.35 -11.18
C GLU A 180 -2.38 5.07 -11.61
N HIS A 181 -1.77 3.89 -11.46
CA HIS A 181 -2.44 2.64 -11.81
C HIS A 181 -3.71 2.36 -10.99
N LYS A 182 -3.82 2.88 -9.75
CA LYS A 182 -5.04 2.79 -8.95
C LYS A 182 -6.15 3.66 -9.53
N VAL A 183 -5.80 4.87 -10.00
CA VAL A 183 -6.74 5.76 -10.70
C VAL A 183 -7.22 5.13 -12.02
N ARG A 184 -6.30 4.56 -12.80
CA ARG A 184 -6.64 3.89 -14.06
C ARG A 184 -7.56 2.68 -13.84
N GLU A 185 -7.28 1.87 -12.82
CA GLU A 185 -8.13 0.72 -12.47
C GLU A 185 -9.53 1.16 -12.04
N ALA A 186 -9.64 2.18 -11.19
CA ALA A 186 -10.93 2.75 -10.77
C ALA A 186 -11.78 3.24 -11.97
N LYS A 187 -11.15 3.94 -12.92
CA LYS A 187 -11.84 4.39 -14.15
C LYS A 187 -12.34 3.22 -14.99
N LYS A 188 -11.51 2.19 -15.16
CA LYS A 188 -11.88 0.98 -15.89
C LYS A 188 -13.06 0.27 -15.21
N VAL A 189 -13.00 0.06 -13.90
CA VAL A 189 -14.08 -0.55 -13.12
C VAL A 189 -15.38 0.24 -13.23
N PHE A 190 -15.31 1.58 -13.22
CA PHE A 190 -16.47 2.44 -13.44
C PHE A 190 -17.03 2.32 -14.86
N GLN A 191 -16.18 2.30 -15.89
CA GLN A 191 -16.62 2.13 -17.28
C GLN A 191 -17.26 0.76 -17.54
N ASP A 192 -16.67 -0.30 -17.00
CA ASP A 192 -17.09 -1.67 -17.27
C ASP A 192 -18.32 -2.09 -16.44
N ASN A 193 -18.43 -1.59 -15.19
CA ASN A 193 -19.42 -2.08 -14.23
C ASN A 193 -20.26 -0.98 -13.55
N ASN A 194 -20.02 0.29 -13.86
CA ASN A 194 -20.65 1.44 -13.19
C ASN A 194 -20.43 1.45 -11.65
N ILE A 195 -19.29 0.92 -11.19
CA ILE A 195 -18.90 0.89 -9.78
C ILE A 195 -17.97 2.06 -9.48
N LYS A 196 -18.41 2.96 -8.59
CA LYS A 196 -17.60 4.11 -8.12
C LYS A 196 -16.47 3.61 -7.23
N THR A 197 -15.31 4.27 -7.28
CA THR A 197 -14.18 3.95 -6.39
C THR A 197 -13.72 5.19 -5.64
N ILE A 198 -13.71 5.12 -4.32
CA ILE A 198 -13.18 6.18 -3.46
C ILE A 198 -11.86 5.74 -2.86
N CYS A 199 -10.84 6.57 -2.98
CA CYS A 199 -9.64 6.46 -2.17
C CYS A 199 -9.84 7.21 -0.85
N ILE A 200 -9.69 6.49 0.27
CA ILE A 200 -9.53 7.06 1.59
C ILE A 200 -8.05 7.03 1.93
N HIS A 201 -7.39 8.17 1.79
CA HIS A 201 -5.96 8.32 2.09
C HIS A 201 -5.77 8.85 3.51
N ILE A 202 -5.26 8.00 4.40
CA ILE A 202 -4.93 8.32 5.78
C ILE A 202 -3.49 8.81 5.84
N ASP A 203 -3.29 10.12 5.97
CA ASP A 203 -1.98 10.71 6.26
C ASP A 203 -1.72 10.64 7.77
N VAL A 204 -1.18 9.50 8.19
CA VAL A 204 -0.84 9.20 9.59
C VAL A 204 0.21 10.18 10.13
N PHE A 205 1.05 10.73 9.25
CA PHE A 205 2.12 11.64 9.64
C PHE A 205 1.56 12.99 10.10
N ASN A 206 0.59 13.55 9.37
CA ASN A 206 -0.03 14.83 9.69
C ASN A 206 -1.38 14.72 10.43
N GLY A 207 -1.92 13.51 10.59
CA GLY A 207 -3.17 13.27 11.31
C GLY A 207 -4.42 13.74 10.56
N GLN A 208 -4.41 13.62 9.24
CA GLN A 208 -5.50 14.04 8.36
C GLN A 208 -5.87 12.94 7.36
N VAL A 209 -7.10 12.97 6.86
CA VAL A 209 -7.66 11.96 5.95
C VAL A 209 -8.28 12.64 4.75
N ALA A 210 -7.83 12.22 3.57
CA ALA A 210 -8.37 12.66 2.29
C ALA A 210 -9.36 11.65 1.72
N PHE A 211 -10.35 12.18 1.02
CA PHE A 211 -11.38 11.40 0.33
C PHE A 211 -11.39 11.82 -1.13
N VAL A 212 -11.02 10.91 -2.02
CA VAL A 212 -10.85 11.20 -3.45
C VAL A 212 -11.64 10.19 -4.27
N ARG A 213 -12.62 10.65 -5.05
CA ARG A 213 -13.31 9.78 -6.02
C ARG A 213 -12.39 9.56 -7.22
N LEU A 214 -11.85 8.34 -7.34
CA LEU A 214 -10.78 8.04 -8.30
C LEU A 214 -11.29 8.02 -9.75
N ASP A 215 -12.50 7.52 -9.96
CA ASP A 215 -13.10 7.42 -11.29
C ASP A 215 -13.45 8.78 -11.92
N SER A 216 -13.56 9.84 -11.12
CA SER A 216 -13.88 11.20 -11.60
C SER A 216 -12.66 12.07 -11.91
N ILE A 217 -11.44 11.62 -11.58
CA ILE A 217 -10.19 12.36 -11.87
C ILE A 217 -10.03 12.49 -13.40
N LYS A 218 -9.70 13.67 -13.93
CA LYS A 218 -9.50 13.85 -15.38
C LYS A 218 -8.17 13.24 -15.85
N ASN A 219 -8.04 12.86 -17.12
CA ASN A 219 -6.77 12.27 -17.61
C ASN A 219 -5.63 13.29 -17.71
N ASP A 220 -5.98 14.54 -17.94
CA ASP A 220 -5.10 15.71 -18.06
C ASP A 220 -5.07 16.55 -16.78
N ASP A 221 -5.41 15.95 -15.63
CA ASP A 221 -5.41 16.63 -14.35
C ASP A 221 -4.00 17.11 -13.99
N VAL A 222 -3.89 18.39 -13.62
CA VAL A 222 -2.61 19.04 -13.28
C VAL A 222 -1.90 18.40 -12.09
N ASN A 223 -2.63 17.65 -11.26
CA ASN A 223 -2.08 16.95 -10.10
C ASN A 223 -1.36 15.65 -10.46
N PHE A 224 -1.41 15.19 -11.72
CA PHE A 224 -0.54 14.11 -12.16
C PHE A 224 0.90 14.59 -12.27
N VAL A 225 1.77 14.02 -11.42
CA VAL A 225 3.18 14.40 -11.31
C VAL A 225 4.07 13.16 -11.33
N THR A 226 5.27 13.34 -11.87
CA THR A 226 6.31 12.29 -11.85
C THR A 226 7.18 12.46 -10.60
N ARG A 227 7.19 11.45 -9.72
CA ARG A 227 8.02 11.47 -8.50
C ARG A 227 9.31 10.69 -8.69
N GLN A 228 10.44 11.39 -8.73
CA GLN A 228 11.77 10.74 -8.80
C GLN A 228 12.05 9.86 -7.57
N GLN A 229 11.55 10.27 -6.39
CA GLN A 229 11.64 9.48 -5.15
C GLN A 229 10.84 8.15 -5.24
N MET A 230 9.89 8.06 -6.16
CA MET A 230 9.17 6.82 -6.50
C MET A 230 9.69 6.22 -7.81
N GLU A 231 11.00 6.33 -8.06
CA GLU A 231 11.67 5.78 -9.24
C GLU A 231 11.09 6.30 -10.57
N GLY A 232 10.62 7.56 -10.58
CA GLY A 232 10.02 8.18 -11.75
C GLY A 232 8.61 7.67 -12.06
N GLN A 233 7.93 7.03 -11.10
CA GLN A 233 6.52 6.69 -11.25
C GLN A 233 5.66 7.97 -11.29
N SER A 234 4.67 7.92 -12.17
CA SER A 234 3.59 8.91 -12.22
C SER A 234 2.55 8.60 -11.15
N VAL A 235 2.16 9.65 -10.43
CA VAL A 235 1.22 9.61 -9.31
C VAL A 235 0.30 10.82 -9.36
N PHE A 236 -0.85 10.70 -8.73
CA PHE A 236 -1.75 11.81 -8.48
C PHE A 236 -1.42 12.42 -7.12
N SER A 237 -0.90 13.65 -7.10
CA SER A 237 -0.64 14.40 -5.87
C SER A 237 -1.96 14.85 -5.26
N ILE A 238 -2.25 14.45 -4.02
CA ILE A 238 -3.51 14.81 -3.36
C ILE A 238 -3.42 16.27 -2.91
N ASP A 239 -4.26 17.13 -3.49
CA ASP A 239 -4.41 18.52 -3.07
C ASP A 239 -5.01 18.64 -1.65
N GLN A 240 -4.64 19.70 -0.93
CA GLN A 240 -5.05 19.91 0.46
C GLN A 240 -6.59 19.98 0.61
N ASN A 241 -7.32 20.40 -0.42
CA ASN A 241 -8.78 20.50 -0.39
C ASN A 241 -9.49 19.14 -0.30
N TYR A 242 -8.80 18.04 -0.62
CA TYR A 242 -9.34 16.69 -0.45
C TYR A 242 -9.29 16.19 1.01
N PHE A 243 -8.52 16.84 1.89
CA PHE A 243 -8.40 16.45 3.30
C PHE A 243 -9.58 17.00 4.10
N LYS A 244 -10.63 16.17 4.23
CA LYS A 244 -11.91 16.55 4.83
C LYS A 244 -12.08 16.11 6.29
N TRP A 245 -11.14 15.34 6.83
CA TRP A 245 -11.19 14.90 8.23
C TRP A 245 -9.81 14.97 8.89
N ARG A 246 -9.75 15.44 10.14
CA ARG A 246 -8.57 15.36 11.01
C ARG A 246 -8.82 14.32 12.09
N LEU A 247 -7.86 13.45 12.37
CA LEU A 247 -8.03 12.30 13.26
C LEU A 247 -8.35 12.66 14.73
N LEU A 248 -8.12 13.91 15.13
CA LEU A 248 -8.48 14.43 16.45
C LEU A 248 -9.91 14.96 16.53
N ASP A 249 -10.56 15.18 15.38
CA ASP A 249 -11.92 15.69 15.29
C ASP A 249 -12.94 14.54 15.27
N ALA A 250 -14.19 14.86 15.60
CA ALA A 250 -15.31 13.96 15.41
C ALA A 250 -15.41 13.51 13.94
N LEU A 251 -15.90 12.29 13.73
CA LEU A 251 -16.11 11.75 12.40
C LEU A 251 -17.10 12.65 11.62
N PRO A 252 -16.75 13.14 10.42
CA PRO A 252 -17.66 13.94 9.62
C PRO A 252 -18.82 13.09 9.10
N SER A 253 -19.90 13.74 8.70
CA SER A 253 -20.95 13.09 7.92
C SER A 253 -20.49 12.87 6.48
N LEU A 254 -21.06 11.86 5.80
CA LEU A 254 -20.75 11.57 4.40
C LEU A 254 -21.04 12.76 3.47
N GLN A 255 -22.08 13.56 3.79
CA GLN A 255 -22.44 14.76 3.03
C GLN A 255 -21.33 15.82 3.07
N ASN A 256 -20.68 15.99 4.23
CA ASN A 256 -19.60 16.97 4.40
C ASN A 256 -18.30 16.57 3.68
N LEU A 257 -18.20 15.34 3.18
CA LEU A 257 -17.03 14.88 2.45
C LEU A 257 -17.04 15.31 0.97
N GLU A 258 -18.19 15.73 0.43
CA GLU A 258 -18.33 16.23 -0.95
C GLU A 258 -17.79 15.26 -2.04
N VAL A 259 -17.73 13.95 -1.74
CA VAL A 259 -17.15 12.92 -2.64
C VAL A 259 -18.06 12.53 -3.82
N GLY A 260 -19.28 13.08 -3.90
CA GLY A 260 -20.21 12.84 -5.00
C GLY A 260 -20.64 11.38 -5.14
N LEU A 261 -21.09 10.80 -4.02
CA LEU A 261 -21.66 9.45 -3.95
C LEU A 261 -23.16 9.45 -4.10
#